data_AF-E3DN97-F1
#
_entry.id   AF-E3DN97-F1
#
_cell.length_a   1.000
_cell.length_b   1.000
_cell.length_c   1.000
_cell.angle_alpha   90.00
_cell.angle_beta   90.00
_cell.angle_gamma   90.00
#
_symmetry.space_group_name_H-M   'P 1'
#
loop_
_entity.id
_entity.type
_entity.pdbx_description
1 polymer ?
#
loop_
_entity_poly.entity_id
_entity_poly.type
_entity_poly.pdbx_seq_one_letter_code
_entity_poly.pdbx_strand_id
1 'polypeptide(L)'
;MKNILKKVNDFIDENLKKENDIPEKVKEGLTYYHNEEDPEKNLVSTPPDDEEISMKSIWIYEAYTPNYIENLINGIKSNKIDVFYNKSNQKDLINIIRNSRQGSSTRWINIGLLVPFNNDQPHTCSMELPDGISKIYLKIHQYIPSITVLSYQFVLDDNEETRLQKSISENYKTYIKKRNKTYQYVTPINQKRKKLKILKEKYIISVLIG
;
A
#
# COMPACT_ATOMS: atom_id res chain seq x y z
N MET A 1 -5.80 -1.92 35.53
CA MET A 1 -4.57 -1.10 35.60
C MET A 1 -3.31 -1.87 36.03
N LYS A 2 -3.30 -2.63 37.15
CA LYS A 2 -2.11 -3.38 37.61
C LYS A 2 -1.51 -4.37 36.57
N ASN A 3 -2.33 -4.96 35.71
CA ASN A 3 -1.89 -5.93 34.69
C ASN A 3 -1.19 -5.31 33.47
N ILE A 4 -1.46 -4.04 33.16
CA ILE A 4 -0.83 -3.34 32.03
C ILE A 4 0.55 -2.82 32.45
N LEU A 5 0.65 -2.24 33.65
CA LEU A 5 1.93 -1.82 34.23
C LEU A 5 2.89 -3.00 34.42
N LYS A 6 2.38 -4.18 34.80
CA LYS A 6 3.19 -5.39 34.87
C LYS A 6 3.73 -5.82 33.49
N LYS A 7 2.88 -5.84 32.45
CA LYS A 7 3.32 -6.17 31.08
C LYS A 7 4.31 -5.17 30.49
N VAL A 8 4.15 -3.88 30.81
CA VAL A 8 5.08 -2.83 30.38
C VAL A 8 6.42 -3.00 31.10
N ASN A 9 6.42 -3.26 32.40
CA ASN A 9 7.64 -3.50 33.16
C ASN A 9 8.33 -4.81 32.74
N ASP A 10 7.59 -5.89 32.49
CA ASP A 10 8.14 -7.16 31.99
C ASP A 10 8.74 -6.99 30.58
N PHE A 11 8.11 -6.17 29.72
CA PHE A 11 8.65 -5.83 28.39
C PHE A 11 9.91 -4.96 28.47
N ILE A 12 9.94 -3.99 29.40
CA ILE A 12 11.11 -3.15 29.64
C ILE A 12 12.25 -3.99 30.21
N ASP A 13 11.99 -4.86 31.19
CA ASP A 13 12.97 -5.75 31.81
C ASP A 13 13.50 -6.82 30.83
N GLU A 14 12.66 -7.38 29.96
CA GLU A 14 13.11 -8.31 28.91
C GLU A 14 13.98 -7.64 27.84
N ASN A 15 13.72 -6.36 27.52
CA ASN A 15 14.52 -5.63 26.54
C ASN A 15 15.82 -5.08 27.16
N LEU A 16 15.79 -4.62 28.42
CA LEU A 16 16.98 -4.20 29.16
C LEU A 16 17.90 -5.38 29.51
N LYS A 17 17.35 -6.57 29.83
CA LYS A 17 18.17 -7.78 30.03
C LYS A 17 18.82 -8.29 28.74
N LYS A 18 18.23 -8.04 27.56
CA LYS A 18 18.82 -8.42 26.26
C LYS A 18 19.99 -7.54 25.85
N GLU A 19 20.09 -6.32 26.38
CA GLU A 19 21.22 -5.41 26.14
C GLU A 19 22.49 -5.82 26.92
N ASN A 20 22.32 -6.48 28.07
CA ASN A 20 23.42 -6.90 28.95
C ASN A 20 24.13 -8.21 28.51
N ASP A 21 23.58 -8.96 27.54
CA ASP A 21 24.14 -10.23 27.05
C ASP A 21 24.80 -10.11 25.66
N ILE A 22 25.01 -8.87 25.20
CA ILE A 22 25.70 -8.60 23.93
C ILE A 22 27.21 -8.52 24.21
N PRO A 23 28.05 -9.35 23.54
CA PRO A 23 29.50 -9.32 23.75
C PRO A 23 30.08 -7.92 23.52
N GLU A 24 31.07 -7.52 24.32
CA GLU A 24 31.65 -6.17 24.29
C GLU A 24 32.15 -5.78 22.90
N LYS A 25 32.79 -6.71 22.19
CA LYS A 25 33.23 -6.53 20.79
C LYS A 25 32.08 -6.17 19.83
N VAL A 26 30.87 -6.64 20.10
CA VAL A 26 29.68 -6.31 19.30
C VAL A 26 29.17 -4.90 19.66
N LYS A 27 29.31 -4.47 20.91
CA LYS A 27 29.00 -3.10 21.33
C LYS A 27 30.01 -2.09 20.77
N GLU A 28 31.30 -2.42 20.76
CA GLU A 28 32.34 -1.60 20.10
C GLU A 28 32.03 -1.40 18.62
N GLY A 29 31.63 -2.46 17.93
CA GLY A 29 31.18 -2.38 16.54
C GLY A 29 29.98 -1.45 16.35
N LEU A 30 29.02 -1.45 17.30
CA LEU A 30 27.88 -0.54 17.26
C LEU A 30 28.29 0.93 17.37
N THR A 31 29.24 1.24 18.26
CA THR A 31 29.79 2.60 18.40
C THR A 31 30.46 3.07 17.11
N TYR A 32 31.23 2.20 16.45
CA TYR A 32 31.80 2.50 15.12
C TYR A 32 30.70 2.83 14.10
N TYR A 33 29.62 2.04 14.05
CA TYR A 33 28.51 2.34 13.14
C TYR A 33 27.85 3.69 13.45
N HIS A 34 27.65 4.04 14.73
CA HIS A 34 26.99 5.30 15.11
C HIS A 34 27.81 6.53 14.73
N ASN A 35 29.13 6.46 14.85
CA ASN A 35 30.01 7.60 14.65
C ASN A 35 30.42 7.77 13.17
N GLU A 36 30.74 6.67 12.50
CA GLU A 36 31.34 6.71 11.17
C GLU A 36 30.32 6.44 10.06
N GLU A 37 29.56 5.34 10.18
CA GLU A 37 28.75 4.82 9.07
C GLU A 37 27.33 5.39 9.01
N ASP A 38 26.70 5.63 10.15
CA ASP A 38 25.32 6.10 10.22
C ASP A 38 25.14 7.50 9.61
N PRO A 39 26.03 8.50 9.85
CA PRO A 39 25.93 9.79 9.18
C PRO A 39 26.00 9.68 7.66
N GLU A 40 26.99 8.95 7.14
CA GLU A 40 27.16 8.74 5.70
C GLU A 40 25.96 7.98 5.11
N LYS A 41 25.52 6.90 5.75
CA LYS A 41 24.40 6.08 5.27
C LYS A 41 23.08 6.83 5.30
N ASN A 42 22.83 7.68 6.29
CA ASN A 42 21.65 8.54 6.29
C ASN A 42 21.75 9.56 5.17
N LEU A 43 22.89 10.25 5.01
CA LEU A 43 23.10 11.24 3.96
C LEU A 43 22.84 10.68 2.56
N VAL A 44 23.39 9.50 2.24
CA VAL A 44 23.25 8.88 0.90
C VAL A 44 21.84 8.29 0.68
N SER A 45 21.08 8.02 1.74
CA SER A 45 19.76 7.38 1.65
C SER A 45 18.57 8.30 1.95
N THR A 46 18.82 9.54 2.36
CA THR A 46 17.82 10.59 2.54
C THR A 46 17.84 11.45 1.27
N PRO A 47 16.69 11.73 0.63
CA PRO A 47 16.63 12.74 -0.42
C PRO A 47 17.15 14.10 0.08
N PRO A 48 17.69 14.95 -0.80
CA PRO A 48 17.99 16.34 -0.49
C PRO A 48 16.79 17.08 0.13
N ASP A 49 17.05 18.08 0.98
CA ASP A 49 16.00 18.83 1.68
C ASP A 49 15.11 19.66 0.73
N ASP A 50 15.57 19.93 -0.48
CA ASP A 50 14.83 20.62 -1.55
C ASP A 50 14.05 19.66 -2.47
N GLU A 51 14.11 18.35 -2.22
CA GLU A 51 13.38 17.32 -2.97
C GLU A 51 12.24 16.71 -2.14
N GLU A 52 11.06 16.56 -2.77
CA GLU A 52 9.91 15.88 -2.19
C GLU A 52 9.51 14.64 -3.00
N ILE A 53 9.43 13.49 -2.33
CA ILE A 53 8.92 12.24 -2.90
C ILE A 53 7.49 12.01 -2.44
N SER A 54 6.53 12.21 -3.34
CA SER A 54 5.12 11.93 -3.09
C SER A 54 4.62 10.72 -3.88
N MET A 55 3.80 9.89 -3.25
CA MET A 55 3.13 8.77 -3.91
C MET A 55 1.65 9.12 -4.09
N LYS A 56 1.29 9.63 -5.27
CA LYS A 56 -0.08 10.14 -5.52
C LYS A 56 -1.15 9.05 -5.65
N SER A 57 -0.79 7.92 -6.27
CA SER A 57 -1.76 6.86 -6.50
C SER A 57 -1.12 5.49 -6.68
N ILE A 58 -1.92 4.45 -6.48
CA ILE A 58 -1.57 3.05 -6.71
C ILE A 58 -2.48 2.50 -7.79
N TRP A 59 -1.88 1.86 -8.79
CA TRP A 59 -2.60 1.20 -9.88
C TRP A 59 -2.60 -0.30 -9.67
N ILE A 60 -3.80 -0.90 -9.74
CA ILE A 60 -3.98 -2.35 -9.69
C ILE A 60 -4.79 -2.78 -10.90
N TYR A 61 -4.35 -3.90 -11.48
CA TYR A 61 -4.96 -4.49 -12.66
C TYR A 61 -5.29 -5.94 -12.34
N GLU A 62 -6.55 -6.30 -12.52
CA GLU A 62 -7.01 -7.68 -12.37
C GLU A 62 -7.50 -8.19 -13.71
N ALA A 63 -6.92 -9.30 -14.17
CA ALA A 63 -7.23 -9.90 -15.44
C ALA A 63 -8.18 -11.09 -15.27
N TYR A 64 -9.30 -11.05 -15.99
CA TYR A 64 -10.33 -12.07 -16.00
C TYR A 64 -10.34 -12.80 -17.34
N THR A 65 -10.00 -14.08 -17.29
CA THR A 65 -10.11 -15.01 -18.42
C THR A 65 -11.57 -15.49 -18.56
N PRO A 66 -11.93 -16.27 -19.60
CA PRO A 66 -13.31 -16.75 -19.75
C PRO A 66 -13.83 -17.52 -18.53
N ASN A 67 -12.95 -18.25 -17.84
CA ASN A 67 -13.32 -19.04 -16.66
C ASN A 67 -13.63 -18.18 -15.43
N TYR A 68 -13.17 -16.92 -15.40
CA TYR A 68 -13.31 -16.03 -14.25
C TYR A 68 -14.19 -14.80 -14.53
N ILE A 69 -14.73 -14.65 -15.74
CA ILE A 69 -15.50 -13.47 -16.11
C ILE A 69 -16.78 -13.29 -15.27
N GLU A 70 -17.41 -14.39 -14.86
CA GLU A 70 -18.60 -14.32 -14.02
C GLU A 70 -18.26 -13.83 -12.60
N ASN A 71 -17.02 -14.02 -12.11
CA ASN A 71 -16.58 -13.44 -10.83
C ASN A 71 -16.53 -11.91 -10.92
N LEU A 72 -16.00 -11.37 -12.01
CA LEU A 72 -16.03 -9.92 -12.28
C LEU A 72 -17.46 -9.40 -12.32
N ILE A 73 -18.34 -10.06 -13.09
CA ILE A 73 -19.75 -9.65 -13.24
C ILE A 73 -20.47 -9.68 -11.88
N ASN A 74 -20.24 -10.72 -11.08
CA ASN A 74 -20.82 -10.84 -9.75
C ASN A 74 -20.31 -9.75 -8.81
N GLY A 75 -19.01 -9.43 -8.83
CA GLY A 75 -18.42 -8.34 -8.06
C GLY A 75 -18.97 -6.97 -8.43
N ILE A 76 -19.17 -6.70 -9.72
CA ILE A 76 -19.81 -5.46 -10.20
C ILE A 76 -21.24 -5.34 -9.66
N LYS A 77 -22.01 -6.43 -9.72
CA LYS A 77 -23.41 -6.46 -9.25
C LYS A 77 -23.53 -6.34 -7.75
N SER A 78 -22.71 -7.06 -6.98
CA SER A 78 -22.76 -7.05 -5.51
C SER A 78 -22.46 -5.65 -4.96
N ASN A 79 -21.57 -4.91 -5.63
CA ASN A 79 -21.21 -3.55 -5.28
C ASN A 79 -22.11 -2.49 -5.96
N LYS A 80 -23.16 -2.90 -6.68
CA LYS A 80 -24.11 -2.01 -7.40
C LYS A 80 -23.45 -1.04 -8.38
N ILE A 81 -22.26 -1.40 -8.86
CA ILE A 81 -21.47 -0.59 -9.80
C ILE A 81 -22.19 -0.52 -11.16
N ASP A 82 -22.85 -1.60 -11.57
CA ASP A 82 -23.71 -1.64 -12.76
C ASP A 82 -24.88 -0.67 -12.65
N VAL A 83 -25.58 -0.63 -11.51
CA VAL A 83 -26.70 0.29 -11.29
C VAL A 83 -26.25 1.74 -11.45
N PHE A 84 -25.12 2.10 -10.83
CA PHE A 84 -24.53 3.43 -10.94
C PHE A 84 -24.14 3.76 -12.39
N TYR A 85 -23.41 2.87 -13.05
CA TYR A 85 -22.96 3.08 -14.43
C TYR A 85 -24.15 3.24 -15.38
N ASN A 86 -25.14 2.34 -15.25
CA ASN A 86 -26.30 2.29 -16.14
C ASN A 86 -27.14 3.57 -16.02
N LYS A 87 -27.32 4.08 -14.79
CA LYS A 87 -28.00 5.36 -14.56
C LYS A 87 -27.24 6.52 -15.18
N SER A 88 -25.92 6.56 -15.01
CA SER A 88 -25.08 7.67 -15.48
C SER A 88 -24.89 7.69 -17.00
N ASN A 89 -24.86 6.53 -17.65
CA ASN A 89 -24.51 6.38 -19.06
C ASN A 89 -25.68 5.93 -19.95
N GLN A 90 -26.84 5.59 -19.36
CA GLN A 90 -28.01 5.04 -20.05
C GLN A 90 -27.69 3.79 -20.89
N LYS A 91 -26.79 2.93 -20.39
CA LYS A 91 -26.31 1.72 -21.08
C LYS A 91 -26.14 0.59 -20.08
N ASP A 92 -26.39 -0.65 -20.50
CA ASP A 92 -26.16 -1.83 -19.66
C ASP A 92 -24.67 -2.23 -19.65
N LEU A 93 -23.99 -1.99 -18.53
CA LEU A 93 -22.58 -2.32 -18.31
C LEU A 93 -22.29 -3.80 -18.52
N ILE A 94 -23.13 -4.69 -17.96
CA ILE A 94 -22.90 -6.13 -17.98
C ILE A 94 -23.02 -6.65 -19.40
N ASN A 95 -24.03 -6.18 -20.13
CA ASN A 95 -24.20 -6.52 -21.54
C ASN A 95 -23.03 -6.00 -22.38
N ILE A 96 -22.52 -4.78 -22.09
CA ILE A 96 -21.33 -4.25 -22.77
C ILE A 96 -20.11 -5.17 -22.55
N ILE A 97 -19.85 -5.60 -21.32
CA ILE A 97 -18.72 -6.49 -20.98
C ILE A 97 -18.84 -7.83 -21.71
N ARG A 98 -20.04 -8.41 -21.76
CA ARG A 98 -20.27 -9.69 -22.45
C ARG A 98 -20.10 -9.55 -23.96
N ASN A 99 -20.67 -8.51 -24.56
CA ASN A 99 -20.59 -8.28 -25.99
C ASN A 99 -19.18 -7.90 -26.46
N SER A 100 -18.39 -7.21 -25.63
CA SER A 100 -16.99 -6.92 -25.96
C SER A 100 -16.12 -8.17 -26.10
N ARG A 101 -16.56 -9.31 -25.56
CA ARG A 101 -15.87 -10.59 -25.69
C ARG A 101 -16.32 -11.40 -26.92
N GLN A 102 -17.43 -11.03 -27.54
CA GLN A 102 -17.95 -11.70 -28.75
C GLN A 102 -17.42 -11.06 -30.04
N GLY A 103 -17.00 -9.79 -29.99
CA GLY A 103 -16.43 -9.07 -31.12
C GLY A 103 -14.90 -9.02 -31.10
N SER A 104 -14.30 -8.66 -32.23
CA SER A 104 -12.85 -8.51 -32.42
C SER A 104 -12.31 -7.10 -32.10
N SER A 105 -13.08 -6.26 -31.38
CA SER A 105 -12.68 -4.87 -31.10
C SER A 105 -12.19 -4.69 -29.66
N THR A 106 -11.07 -3.99 -29.52
CA THR A 106 -10.58 -3.49 -28.23
C THR A 106 -11.56 -2.44 -27.70
N ARG A 107 -11.89 -2.52 -26.41
CA ARG A 107 -12.84 -1.58 -25.78
C ARG A 107 -12.34 -1.08 -24.45
N TRP A 108 -12.47 0.22 -24.22
CA TRP A 108 -12.20 0.86 -22.95
C TRP A 108 -13.51 1.41 -22.39
N ILE A 109 -13.82 1.04 -21.15
CA ILE A 109 -15.06 1.39 -20.48
C ILE A 109 -14.67 2.12 -19.19
N ASN A 110 -14.90 3.43 -19.16
CA ASN A 110 -14.74 4.21 -17.94
C ASN A 110 -15.98 3.98 -17.08
N ILE A 111 -15.85 3.23 -15.98
CA ILE A 111 -16.99 2.93 -15.13
C ILE A 111 -17.39 4.16 -14.31
N GLY A 112 -16.41 4.89 -13.80
CA GLY A 112 -16.61 6.13 -13.07
C GLY A 112 -15.70 6.24 -11.87
N LEU A 113 -16.07 7.16 -10.97
CA LEU A 113 -15.29 7.49 -9.79
C LEU A 113 -16.00 6.99 -8.55
N LEU A 114 -15.32 6.17 -7.75
CA LEU A 114 -15.78 5.76 -6.43
C LEU A 114 -15.24 6.76 -5.41
N VAL A 115 -16.11 7.26 -4.54
CA VAL A 115 -15.78 8.30 -3.55
C VAL A 115 -16.31 7.91 -2.18
N PRO A 116 -15.74 8.43 -1.08
CA PRO A 116 -16.29 8.22 0.26
C PRO A 116 -17.73 8.71 0.35
N PHE A 117 -18.50 8.14 1.27
CA PHE A 117 -19.81 8.68 1.63
C PHE A 117 -19.71 10.18 1.97
N ASN A 118 -20.70 10.96 1.55
CA ASN A 118 -20.79 12.43 1.68
C ASN A 118 -20.00 13.27 0.66
N ASN A 119 -19.43 12.65 -0.38
CA ASN A 119 -18.85 13.38 -1.51
C ASN A 119 -19.82 13.36 -2.71
N ASP A 120 -20.83 14.23 -2.65
CA ASP A 120 -21.93 14.31 -3.63
C ASP A 120 -21.53 15.09 -4.90
N GLN A 121 -20.56 14.54 -5.64
CA GLN A 121 -20.20 15.03 -6.97
C GLN A 121 -21.05 14.35 -8.05
N PRO A 122 -21.39 15.05 -9.14
CA PRO A 122 -22.02 14.42 -10.30
C PRO A 122 -21.15 13.28 -10.84
N HIS A 123 -21.77 12.18 -11.25
CA HIS A 123 -21.08 11.01 -11.83
C HIS A 123 -20.09 10.31 -10.89
N THR A 124 -20.37 10.31 -9.58
CA THR A 124 -19.64 9.50 -8.59
C THR A 124 -20.53 8.42 -7.98
N CYS A 125 -19.90 7.32 -7.59
CA CYS A 125 -20.52 6.24 -6.81
C CYS A 125 -19.99 6.32 -5.38
N SER A 126 -20.83 6.80 -4.46
CA SER A 126 -20.46 6.90 -3.04
C SER A 126 -20.46 5.52 -2.39
N MET A 127 -19.34 5.15 -1.77
CA MET A 127 -19.18 3.90 -1.04
C MET A 127 -18.14 4.03 0.08
N GLU A 128 -18.02 3.00 0.91
CA GLU A 128 -16.91 2.90 1.85
C GLU A 128 -15.62 2.62 1.07
N LEU A 129 -14.58 3.43 1.31
CA LEU A 129 -13.26 3.24 0.72
C LEU A 129 -12.27 2.79 1.81
N PRO A 130 -11.20 2.07 1.44
CA PRO A 130 -10.13 1.74 2.38
C PRO A 130 -9.49 2.99 2.99
N ASP A 131 -9.06 2.88 4.25
CA ASP A 131 -8.35 3.96 4.94
C ASP A 131 -7.16 4.48 4.12
N GLY A 132 -7.06 5.80 4.01
CA GLY A 132 -5.97 6.44 3.28
C GLY A 132 -6.21 6.64 1.79
N ILE A 133 -7.39 6.25 1.27
CA ILE A 133 -7.79 6.41 -0.12
C ILE A 133 -8.81 7.54 -0.23
N SER A 134 -8.50 8.55 -1.02
CA SER A 134 -9.39 9.70 -1.27
C SER A 134 -10.46 9.40 -2.31
N LYS A 135 -10.13 8.59 -3.33
CA LYS A 135 -11.04 8.17 -4.42
C LYS A 135 -10.45 7.03 -5.23
N ILE A 136 -11.30 6.30 -5.96
CA ILE A 136 -10.88 5.20 -6.84
C ILE A 136 -11.44 5.42 -8.26
N TYR A 137 -10.57 5.50 -9.26
CA TYR A 137 -11.02 5.43 -10.65
C TYR A 137 -11.12 3.98 -11.09
N LEU A 138 -12.29 3.60 -11.61
CA LEU A 138 -12.54 2.25 -12.08
C LEU A 138 -12.72 2.24 -13.61
N LYS A 139 -11.99 1.34 -14.28
CA LYS A 139 -12.10 1.16 -15.73
C LYS A 139 -12.00 -0.31 -16.11
N ILE A 140 -12.72 -0.70 -17.16
CA ILE A 140 -12.57 -2.02 -17.80
C ILE A 140 -11.88 -1.84 -19.14
N HIS A 141 -10.88 -2.67 -19.39
CA HIS A 141 -10.16 -2.77 -20.65
C HIS A 141 -10.37 -4.16 -21.23
N GLN A 142 -10.94 -4.22 -22.42
CA GLN A 142 -11.00 -5.44 -23.23
C GLN A 142 -9.94 -5.32 -24.31
N TYR A 143 -8.79 -5.96 -24.12
CA TYR A 143 -7.71 -5.92 -25.12
C TYR A 143 -7.91 -6.98 -26.21
N ILE A 144 -8.24 -8.20 -25.79
CA ILE A 144 -8.52 -9.35 -26.67
C ILE A 144 -9.78 -10.07 -26.16
N PRO A 145 -10.54 -10.79 -27.00
CA PRO A 145 -11.82 -11.41 -26.61
C PRO A 145 -11.77 -12.32 -25.37
N SER A 146 -10.63 -12.98 -25.15
CA SER A 146 -10.46 -13.91 -24.03
C SER A 146 -10.11 -13.23 -22.70
N ILE A 147 -9.64 -11.99 -22.68
CA ILE A 147 -9.14 -11.32 -21.46
C ILE A 147 -9.81 -9.97 -21.26
N THR A 148 -10.48 -9.84 -20.12
CA THR A 148 -11.05 -8.57 -19.63
C THR A 148 -10.19 -8.11 -18.44
N VAL A 149 -9.69 -6.89 -18.46
CA VAL A 149 -8.87 -6.33 -17.38
C VAL A 149 -9.67 -5.25 -16.65
N LEU A 150 -9.87 -5.41 -15.35
CA LEU A 150 -10.37 -4.37 -14.48
C LEU A 150 -9.18 -3.60 -13.91
N SER A 151 -9.14 -2.29 -14.12
CA SER A 151 -8.11 -1.43 -13.55
C SER A 151 -8.70 -0.52 -12.49
N TYR A 152 -8.00 -0.44 -11.37
CA TYR A 152 -8.28 0.44 -10.25
C TYR A 152 -7.12 1.42 -10.12
N GLN A 153 -7.43 2.71 -10.02
CA GLN A 153 -6.49 3.73 -9.58
C GLN A 153 -6.93 4.24 -8.21
N PHE A 154 -6.25 3.79 -7.16
CA PHE A 154 -6.45 4.26 -5.80
C PHE A 154 -5.66 5.55 -5.61
N VAL A 155 -6.35 6.67 -5.51
CA VAL A 155 -5.72 7.96 -5.22
C VAL A 155 -5.60 8.08 -3.70
N LEU A 156 -4.39 8.37 -3.23
CA LEU A 156 -4.14 8.49 -1.79
C LEU A 156 -4.71 9.82 -1.27
N ASP A 157 -4.93 9.92 0.04
CA ASP A 157 -5.14 11.20 0.70
C ASP A 157 -3.79 11.90 0.99
N ASP A 158 -3.84 13.20 1.30
CA ASP A 158 -2.63 14.02 1.52
C ASP A 158 -1.72 13.45 2.62
N ASN A 159 -2.29 12.77 3.62
CA ASN A 159 -1.53 12.16 4.72
C ASN A 159 -0.73 10.95 4.24
N GLU A 160 -1.34 10.08 3.42
CA GLU A 160 -0.70 8.91 2.88
C GLU A 160 0.24 9.25 1.70
N GLU A 161 -0.04 10.29 0.92
CA GLU A 161 0.83 10.76 -0.17
C GLU A 161 2.25 11.10 0.30
N THR A 162 2.36 11.75 1.47
CA THR A 162 3.63 12.23 2.05
C THR A 162 4.27 11.23 3.00
N ARG A 163 3.58 10.14 3.33
CA ARG A 163 4.05 9.12 4.28
C ARG A 163 5.35 8.45 3.84
N LEU A 164 5.50 8.30 2.52
CA LEU A 164 6.71 7.78 1.91
C LEU A 164 7.91 8.71 2.20
N GLN A 165 7.79 10.00 1.88
CA GLN A 165 8.80 11.02 2.16
C GLN A 165 9.21 11.01 3.62
N LYS A 166 8.23 11.04 4.54
CA LYS A 166 8.51 11.05 5.97
C LYS A 166 9.35 9.84 6.40
N SER A 167 9.02 8.66 5.88
CA SER A 167 9.70 7.41 6.26
C SER A 167 11.16 7.35 5.79
N ILE A 168 11.47 7.95 4.64
CA ILE A 168 12.83 7.94 4.06
C ILE A 168 13.68 9.13 4.51
N SER A 169 13.05 10.23 4.93
CA SER A 169 13.75 11.45 5.38
C SER A 169 14.18 11.39 6.84
N GLU A 170 13.62 10.46 7.62
CA GLU A 170 14.05 10.22 8.99
C GLU A 170 15.51 9.73 9.05
N ASN A 171 16.27 10.28 10.00
CA ASN A 171 17.59 9.77 10.36
C ASN A 171 17.45 8.58 11.31
N TYR A 172 18.16 7.49 11.01
CA TYR A 172 18.15 6.28 11.81
C TYR A 172 19.53 6.05 12.44
N LYS A 173 19.54 5.37 13.58
CA LYS A 173 20.76 4.84 14.18
C LYS A 173 20.79 3.33 14.05
N THR A 174 21.93 2.76 13.71
CA THR A 174 22.15 1.32 13.68
C THR A 174 21.76 0.71 15.02
N TYR A 175 21.10 -0.43 15.01
CA TYR A 175 20.84 -1.20 16.23
C TYR A 175 21.16 -2.68 16.02
N ILE A 176 21.41 -3.40 17.12
CA ILE A 176 21.74 -4.82 17.08
C ILE A 176 20.44 -5.64 17.18
N LYS A 177 20.27 -6.58 16.26
CA LYS A 177 19.22 -7.60 16.31
C LYS A 177 19.86 -8.98 16.50
N LYS A 178 19.62 -9.62 17.64
CA LYS A 178 20.00 -11.03 17.88
C LYS A 178 19.19 -11.94 16.96
N ARG A 179 19.85 -12.83 16.23
CA ARG A 179 19.26 -13.90 15.42
C ARG A 179 19.91 -15.22 15.82
N ASN A 180 19.20 -16.03 16.61
CA ASN A 180 19.69 -17.29 17.16
C ASN A 180 21.07 -17.11 17.81
N LYS A 181 22.12 -17.72 17.23
CA LYS A 181 23.51 -17.66 17.72
C LYS A 181 24.33 -16.51 17.12
N THR A 182 23.70 -15.58 16.39
CA THR A 182 24.38 -14.49 15.68
C THR A 182 23.79 -13.13 16.03
N TYR A 183 24.58 -12.08 15.83
CA TYR A 183 24.17 -10.69 15.97
C TYR A 183 24.18 -10.02 14.59
N GLN A 184 23.11 -9.30 14.27
CA GLN A 184 22.99 -8.55 13.03
C GLN A 184 22.92 -7.05 13.34
N TYR A 185 23.81 -6.25 12.75
CA TYR A 185 23.68 -4.80 12.74
C TYR A 185 22.63 -4.39 11.71
N VAL A 186 21.58 -3.69 12.16
CA VAL A 186 20.52 -3.19 11.31
C VAL A 186 20.78 -1.72 11.03
N THR A 187 21.47 -1.47 9.91
CA THR A 187 21.90 -0.12 9.48
C THR A 187 20.74 0.77 9.02
N PRO A 188 20.92 2.11 8.96
CA PRO A 188 19.90 3.05 8.51
C PRO A 188 19.22 2.67 7.19
N ILE A 189 20.01 2.29 6.18
CA ILE A 189 19.51 1.85 4.87
C ILE A 189 18.57 0.64 5.01
N ASN A 190 18.94 -0.33 5.85
CA ASN A 190 18.12 -1.52 6.08
C ASN A 190 16.81 -1.18 6.81
N GLN A 191 16.84 -0.21 7.73
CA GLN A 191 15.67 0.27 8.44
C GLN A 191 14.70 0.99 7.48
N LYS A 192 15.21 1.91 6.66
CA LYS A 192 14.42 2.58 5.61
C LYS A 192 13.80 1.57 4.64
N ARG A 193 14.60 0.63 4.09
CA ARG A 193 14.10 -0.44 3.21
C ARG A 193 13.00 -1.27 3.87
N LYS A 194 13.14 -1.60 5.15
CA LYS A 194 12.11 -2.35 5.88
C LYS A 194 10.82 -1.54 6.04
N LYS A 195 10.90 -0.25 6.40
CA LYS A 195 9.70 0.61 6.46
C LYS A 195 9.01 0.72 5.10
N LEU A 196 9.78 0.91 4.02
CA LEU A 196 9.26 0.92 2.66
C LEU A 196 8.54 -0.37 2.30
N LYS A 197 9.10 -1.53 2.68
CA LYS A 197 8.47 -2.82 2.45
C LYS A 197 7.14 -2.94 3.20
N ILE A 198 7.09 -2.55 4.47
CA ILE A 198 5.86 -2.57 5.28
C ILE A 198 4.80 -1.65 4.68
N LEU A 199 5.18 -0.46 4.21
CA LEU A 199 4.25 0.46 3.53
C LEU A 199 3.68 -0.17 2.27
N LYS A 200 4.54 -0.75 1.41
CA LYS A 200 4.09 -1.46 0.20
C LYS A 200 3.13 -2.61 0.53
N GLU A 201 3.46 -3.42 1.53
CA GLU A 201 2.60 -4.53 1.99
C GLU A 201 1.26 -4.02 2.54
N LYS A 202 1.26 -2.93 3.32
CA LYS A 202 0.03 -2.29 3.83
C LYS A 202 -0.89 -1.96 2.66
N TYR A 203 -0.40 -1.28 1.63
CA TYR A 203 -1.23 -0.89 0.49
C TYR A 203 -1.72 -2.08 -0.35
N ILE A 204 -0.90 -3.11 -0.52
CA ILE A 204 -1.32 -4.32 -1.22
C ILE A 204 -2.44 -5.02 -0.43
N ILE A 205 -2.30 -5.14 0.89
CA ILE A 205 -3.27 -5.83 1.74
C ILE A 205 -4.57 -5.01 1.86
N SER A 206 -4.48 -3.70 2.08
CA SER A 206 -5.66 -2.83 2.21
C SER A 206 -6.51 -2.81 0.93
N VAL A 207 -5.87 -3.00 -0.22
CA VAL A 207 -6.59 -3.09 -1.50
C VAL A 207 -7.12 -4.49 -1.79
N LEU A 208 -6.46 -5.56 -1.32
CA LEU A 208 -6.91 -6.94 -1.56
C LEU A 208 -8.03 -7.39 -0.60
N ILE A 209 -8.22 -6.71 0.53
CA ILE A 209 -9.17 -7.10 1.59
C ILE A 209 -10.38 -6.14 1.68
N GLY A 210 -10.29 -4.94 1.10
CA GLY A 210 -11.42 -4.01 0.97
C GLY A 210 -12.23 -4.28 -0.29
#